data_AF-A0A661HGG6-F1
#
_entry.id   AF-A0A661HGG6-F1
#
_cell.length_a   1.000
_cell.length_b   1.000
_cell.length_c   1.000
_cell.angle_alpha   90.00
_cell.angle_beta   90.00
_cell.angle_gamma   90.00
#
_symmetry.space_group_name_H-M   'P 1'
#
loop_
_entity.id
_entity.type
_entity.pdbx_description
1 polymer ?
#
loop_
_entity_poly.entity_id
_entity_poly.type
_entity_poly.pdbx_seq_one_letter_code
_entity_poly.pdbx_strand_id
1 'polypeptide(L)' 'QSIKIPFHKLKTEFKKLPQDKEYLLYCEKGIMSQLHAQYLKDSEDRQNVRVYRPQH' A
#
# COMPACT_ATOMS: atom_id res chain seq x y z
N GLN A 1 7.13 11.66 -4.08
CA GLN A 1 8.20 11.02 -3.28
C GLN A 1 7.87 9.54 -3.13
N SER A 2 8.86 8.64 -3.17
CA SER A 2 8.65 7.19 -3.02
C SER A 2 9.28 6.68 -1.72
N ILE A 3 8.58 5.77 -1.03
CA ILE A 3 9.07 5.11 0.18
C ILE A 3 9.24 3.63 -0.14
N LYS A 4 10.43 3.07 0.13
CA LYS A 4 10.72 1.66 -0.13
C LYS A 4 10.43 0.83 1.13
N ILE A 5 9.21 0.30 1.21
CA ILE A 5 8.80 -0.62 2.29
C ILE A 5 8.60 -2.01 1.69
N PRO A 6 9.34 -3.04 2.14
CA PRO A 6 9.06 -4.41 1.75
C PRO A 6 7.64 -4.82 2.19
N PHE A 7 6.92 -5.54 1.33
CA PHE A 7 5.53 -5.93 1.61
C PHE A 7 5.34 -6.68 2.93
N HIS A 8 6.31 -7.51 3.34
CA HIS A 8 6.26 -8.22 4.62
C HIS A 8 6.34 -7.29 5.85
N LYS A 9 6.86 -6.06 5.72
CA LYS A 9 6.89 -5.04 6.78
C LYS A 9 5.80 -3.98 6.61
N LEU A 10 5.05 -4.01 5.51
CA LEU A 10 4.09 -2.97 5.18
C LEU A 10 3.05 -2.78 6.29
N LYS A 11 2.54 -3.86 6.89
CA LYS A 11 1.54 -3.78 7.97
C LYS A 11 2.04 -2.99 9.18
N THR A 12 3.28 -3.20 9.61
CA THR A 12 3.84 -2.55 10.80
C THR A 12 4.30 -1.13 10.49
N GLU A 13 4.94 -0.93 9.35
CA GLU A 13 5.46 0.39 8.96
C GLU A 13 4.34 1.35 8.54
N PHE A 14 3.26 0.86 7.92
CA PHE A 14 2.13 1.69 7.50
C PHE A 14 1.49 2.42 8.68
N LYS A 15 1.44 1.80 9.87
CA LYS A 15 0.89 2.44 11.10
C LYS A 15 1.71 3.64 11.57
N LYS A 16 2.99 3.71 11.19
CA LYS A 16 3.89 4.82 11.51
C LYS A 16 3.81 5.96 10.50
N LEU A 17 3.16 5.72 9.35
CA LEU A 17 3.01 6.73 8.32
C LEU A 17 1.89 7.72 8.68
N PRO A 18 1.97 8.98 8.22
CA PRO A 18 0.89 9.94 8.36
C PRO A 18 -0.41 9.42 7.73
N GLN A 19 -1.49 9.34 8.51
CA GLN A 19 -2.77 8.75 8.08
C GLN A 19 -3.68 9.73 7.32
N ASP A 20 -3.31 11.00 7.31
CA ASP A 20 -3.94 12.09 6.57
C ASP A 20 -3.57 12.12 5.08
N LYS A 21 -2.73 11.18 4.62
CA LYS A 21 -2.23 11.10 3.25
C LYS A 21 -2.78 9.90 2.51
N GLU A 22 -2.94 10.04 1.19
CA GLU A 22 -3.22 8.92 0.29
C GLU A 22 -1.91 8.21 -0.10
N TYR A 23 -1.90 6.87 -0.01
CA TYR A 23 -0.77 6.04 -0.38
C TYR A 23 -1.07 5.17 -1.59
N LEU A 24 -0.12 5.16 -2.53
CA LEU A 24 -0.14 4.31 -3.71
C LEU A 24 0.85 3.16 -3.54
N LEU A 25 0.34 1.93 -3.48
CA LEU A 25 1.13 0.71 -3.48
C LEU A 25 1.47 0.30 -4.91
N TYR A 26 2.74 -0.04 -5.14
CA TYR A 26 3.26 -0.43 -6.44
C TYR A 26 4.12 -1.70 -6.32
N CYS A 27 3.93 -2.62 -7.26
CA CYS A 27 4.88 -3.67 -7.56
C CYS A 27 4.83 -3.96 -9.07
N GLU A 28 5.94 -4.43 -9.62
CA GLU A 28 6.09 -4.64 -11.07
C GLU A 28 4.97 -5.52 -11.67
N LYS A 29 4.63 -6.63 -11.00
CA LYS A 29 3.58 -7.56 -11.47
C LYS A 29 2.17 -7.18 -11.02
N GLY A 30 1.98 -6.13 -10.23
CA GLY A 30 0.69 -5.69 -9.69
C GLY A 30 0.03 -6.60 -8.62
N ILE A 31 0.41 -7.88 -8.52
CA ILE A 31 -0.19 -8.87 -7.60
C ILE A 31 0.01 -8.48 -6.13
N MET A 32 1.25 -8.23 -5.71
CA MET A 32 1.58 -7.95 -4.31
C MET A 32 0.96 -6.63 -3.85
N SER A 33 0.98 -5.61 -4.69
CA SER A 33 0.36 -4.32 -4.40
C SER A 33 -1.15 -4.45 -4.22
N GLN A 34 -1.84 -5.30 -5.00
CA GLN A 34 -3.28 -5.50 -4.89
C GLN A 34 -3.65 -6.29 -3.63
N LEU A 35 -2.95 -7.40 -3.36
CA LEU A 35 -3.19 -8.23 -2.17
C LEU A 35 -3.06 -7.42 -0.88
N HIS A 36 -1.98 -6.66 -0.75
CA HIS A 36 -1.74 -5.87 0.46
C HIS A 36 -2.64 -4.63 0.56
N ALA A 37 -3.02 -4.00 -0.55
CA ALA A 37 -4.00 -2.92 -0.54
C ALA A 37 -5.36 -3.41 -0.01
N GLN A 38 -5.81 -4.57 -0.48
CA GLN A 38 -7.07 -5.18 -0.04
C GLN A 38 -7.02 -5.53 1.46
N TYR A 39 -5.92 -6.15 1.91
CA TYR A 39 -5.71 -6.44 3.31
C TYR A 39 -5.78 -5.21 4.22
N LEU A 40 -5.12 -4.11 3.84
CA LEU A 40 -5.13 -2.88 4.64
C LEU A 40 -6.53 -2.25 4.72
N LYS A 41 -7.34 -2.37 3.66
CA LYS A 41 -8.73 -1.91 3.66
C LYS A 41 -9.61 -2.77 4.55
N ASP A 42 -9.55 -4.09 4.39
CA ASP A 42 -10.49 -4.99 5.05
C ASP A 42 -10.13 -5.24 6.52
N SER A 43 -8.84 -5.34 6.84
CA SER A 43 -8.38 -5.72 8.18
C SER A 43 -7.98 -4.53 9.07
N GLU A 44 -7.60 -3.39 8.47
CA GLU A 44 -7.09 -2.23 9.20
C GLU A 44 -7.91 -0.95 8.92
N ASP A 45 -9.03 -1.08 8.20
CA ASP A 45 -9.95 -0.01 7.78
C ASP A 45 -9.26 1.20 7.13
N ARG A 46 -8.21 0.93 6.32
CA ARG A 46 -7.42 1.97 5.65
C ARG A 46 -7.98 2.27 4.27
N GLN A 47 -8.89 3.23 4.20
CA GLN A 47 -9.50 3.67 2.93
C GLN A 47 -8.56 4.52 2.07
N ASN A 48 -7.52 5.12 2.66
CA ASN A 48 -6.53 5.98 2.01
C ASN A 48 -5.42 5.20 1.23
N VAL A 49 -5.69 3.95 0.83
CA VAL A 49 -4.73 3.09 0.13
C VAL A 49 -5.26 2.72 -1.25
N ARG A 50 -4.44 2.93 -2.29
CA ARG A 50 -4.76 2.60 -3.68
C ARG A 50 -3.59 1.85 -4.33
N VAL A 51 -3.87 1.18 -5.44
CA VAL A 51 -2.84 0.47 -6.22
C VAL A 51 -2.47 1.32 -7.41
N TYR A 52 -1.18 1.64 -7.55
CA TYR A 52 -0.67 2.26 -8.76
C TYR A 52 -0.26 1.18 -9.76
N ARG A 53 -0.81 1.27 -10.97
CA ARG A 53 -0.42 0.46 -12.12
C ARG A 53 -0.02 1.43 -13.22
N PRO A 54 1.29 1.62 -13.48
CA PRO A 54 1.69 2.38 -14.65
C PRO A 54 1.15 1.65 -15.88
N GLN A 55 0.35 2.34 -16.69
CA GLN A 55 0.01 1.85 -18.02
C GLN A 55 1.29 1.97 -18.86
N HIS A 56 1.69 0.86 -19.47
CA HIS A 56 2.70 0.88 -20.52
C HIS A 56 2.16 1.59 -21.76
#